data_AF-A0A3B6A147-F1
#
_entry.id   AF-A0A3B6A147-F1
#
_cell.length_a   1.000
_cell.length_b   1.000
_cell.length_c   1.000
_cell.angle_alpha   90.00
_cell.angle_beta   90.00
_cell.angle_gamma   90.00
#
_symmetry.space_group_name_H-M   'P 1'
#
loop_
_entity.id
_entity.type
_entity.pdbx_description
1 polymer ?
#
loop_
_entity_poly.entity_id
_entity_poly.type
_entity_poly.pdbx_seq_one_letter_code
_entity_poly.pdbx_strand_id
1 'polypeptide(L)'
;MLQALGLKLRDLWKFHNTAPENILEFAETFACIDAESANELTKEKSLSMELISKATEEINTLEASMVAKQKKMYLGKKQKLLKLLEETHMVPADMKFDPKKKESDFPKAISDLKIMIKQVKVQILERKDIVMRIELLQHAVNNSLSVKTSERLLRSLKNMVVLEGTFLFDGKDVKVVINEIEYEMKPASTKPALPVKKRMSARLTELRDKEQSSPDLPPPPYPSRVRDGNRERRKGVWGKESKR
;
A
#
# COMPACT_ATOMS: atom_id res chain seq x y z
N MET A 1 -10.83 -36.93 -27.90
CA MET A 1 -10.07 -35.67 -28.07
C MET A 1 -10.99 -34.51 -28.47
N LEU A 2 -11.72 -34.61 -29.59
CA LEU A 2 -12.64 -33.55 -30.07
C LEU A 2 -13.75 -33.18 -29.10
N GLN A 3 -14.40 -34.18 -28.49
CA GLN A 3 -15.42 -33.94 -27.46
C GLN A 3 -14.86 -33.13 -26.27
N ALA A 4 -13.59 -33.34 -25.91
CA ALA A 4 -12.94 -32.57 -24.84
C ALA A 4 -12.68 -31.11 -25.25
N LEU A 5 -12.27 -30.87 -26.51
CA LEU A 5 -12.11 -29.52 -27.06
C LEU A 5 -13.45 -28.77 -27.08
N GLY A 6 -14.51 -29.40 -27.58
CA GLY A 6 -15.85 -28.79 -27.63
C GLY A 6 -16.42 -28.47 -26.25
N LEU A 7 -16.24 -29.37 -25.27
CA LEU A 7 -16.64 -29.10 -23.88
C LEU A 7 -15.86 -27.92 -23.29
N LYS A 8 -14.54 -27.87 -23.52
CA LYS A 8 -13.66 -26.80 -23.03
C LYS A 8 -14.03 -25.45 -23.64
N LEU A 9 -14.28 -25.39 -24.94
CA LEU A 9 -14.69 -24.20 -25.67
C LEU A 9 -16.02 -23.64 -25.12
N ARG A 10 -17.01 -24.52 -24.93
CA ARG A 10 -18.31 -24.17 -24.33
C ARG A 10 -18.15 -23.60 -22.92
N ASP A 11 -17.34 -24.24 -22.08
CA ASP A 11 -17.14 -23.81 -20.70
C ASP A 11 -16.41 -22.44 -20.64
N LEU A 12 -15.47 -22.20 -21.55
CA LEU A 12 -14.78 -20.91 -21.70
C LEU A 12 -15.72 -19.81 -22.21
N TRP A 13 -16.56 -20.09 -23.22
CA TRP A 13 -17.54 -19.12 -23.69
C TRP A 13 -18.54 -18.73 -22.60
N LYS A 14 -18.98 -19.71 -21.81
CA LYS A 14 -19.83 -19.48 -20.64
C LYS A 14 -19.13 -18.62 -19.59
N PHE A 15 -17.86 -18.86 -19.30
CA PHE A 15 -17.09 -18.02 -18.36
C PHE A 15 -16.97 -16.57 -18.82
N HIS A 16 -16.84 -16.35 -20.14
CA HIS A 16 -16.74 -15.02 -20.72
C HIS A 16 -18.09 -14.33 -20.94
N ASN A 17 -19.22 -15.03 -20.76
CA ASN A 17 -20.55 -14.57 -21.19
C ASN A 17 -20.51 -14.14 -22.67
N THR A 18 -19.91 -14.99 -23.51
CA THR A 18 -19.75 -14.71 -24.93
C THR A 18 -21.12 -14.57 -25.59
N ALA A 19 -21.28 -13.55 -26.41
CA ALA A 19 -22.54 -13.26 -27.08
C ALA A 19 -22.90 -14.40 -28.05
N PRO A 20 -24.18 -14.79 -28.17
CA PRO A 20 -24.60 -15.85 -29.08
C PRO A 20 -24.15 -15.63 -30.53
N GLU A 21 -24.10 -14.37 -30.98
CA GLU A 21 -23.69 -13.98 -32.33
C GLU A 21 -22.23 -14.37 -32.60
N ASN A 22 -21.33 -14.14 -31.64
CA ASN A 22 -19.92 -14.49 -31.78
C ASN A 22 -19.71 -16.02 -31.75
N ILE A 23 -20.54 -16.74 -31.00
CA ILE A 23 -20.53 -18.22 -30.98
C ILE A 23 -21.00 -18.75 -32.34
N LEU A 24 -22.03 -18.13 -32.92
CA LEU A 24 -22.55 -18.47 -34.24
C LEU A 24 -21.51 -18.22 -35.33
N GLU A 25 -20.90 -17.03 -35.35
CA GLU A 25 -19.85 -16.66 -36.32
C GLU A 25 -18.66 -17.62 -36.27
N PHE A 26 -18.23 -18.01 -35.05
CA PHE A 26 -17.21 -19.03 -34.88
C PHE A 26 -17.67 -20.37 -35.47
N ALA A 27 -18.90 -20.82 -35.17
CA ALA A 27 -19.42 -22.09 -35.65
C ALA A 27 -19.59 -22.14 -37.19
N GLU A 28 -20.00 -21.03 -37.81
CA GLU A 28 -20.08 -20.89 -39.26
C GLU A 28 -18.70 -20.98 -39.89
N THR A 29 -17.72 -20.24 -39.36
CA THR A 29 -16.32 -20.32 -39.80
C THR A 29 -15.78 -21.74 -39.65
N PHE A 30 -16.13 -22.41 -38.56
CA PHE A 30 -15.74 -23.79 -38.27
C PHE A 30 -16.32 -24.77 -39.30
N ALA A 31 -17.58 -24.60 -39.68
CA ALA A 31 -18.25 -25.43 -40.68
C ALA A 31 -17.70 -25.19 -42.11
N CYS A 32 -17.35 -23.94 -42.45
CA CYS A 32 -16.72 -23.60 -43.73
C CYS A 32 -15.35 -24.27 -43.88
N ILE A 33 -14.49 -24.18 -42.86
CA ILE A 33 -13.16 -24.82 -42.86
C ILE A 33 -13.30 -26.34 -43.02
N ASP A 34 -14.27 -26.98 -42.35
CA ASP A 34 -14.50 -28.42 -42.50
C ASP A 34 -14.89 -28.78 -43.95
N ALA A 35 -15.83 -28.03 -44.52
CA ALA A 35 -16.34 -28.25 -45.88
C ALA A 35 -15.25 -28.05 -46.95
N GLU A 36 -14.41 -27.02 -46.83
CA GLU A 36 -13.30 -26.75 -47.74
C GLU A 36 -12.22 -27.85 -47.67
N SER A 37 -12.04 -28.41 -46.48
CA SER A 37 -11.03 -29.45 -46.21
C SER A 37 -11.45 -30.87 -46.57
N ALA A 38 -12.67 -31.08 -47.09
CA ALA A 38 -13.23 -32.40 -47.39
C ALA A 38 -12.35 -33.25 -48.34
N ASN A 39 -11.47 -32.62 -49.13
CA ASN A 39 -10.52 -33.31 -50.01
C ASN A 39 -9.25 -33.85 -49.29
N GLU A 40 -8.95 -33.39 -48.08
CA GLU A 40 -7.78 -33.81 -47.28
C GLU A 40 -8.12 -34.86 -46.19
N LEU A 41 -9.41 -35.18 -46.05
CA LEU A 41 -9.91 -36.12 -45.05
C LEU A 41 -9.60 -37.58 -45.46
N THR A 42 -8.43 -38.06 -45.06
CA THR A 42 -7.95 -39.41 -45.39
C THR A 42 -8.73 -40.55 -44.71
N LYS A 43 -9.68 -40.29 -43.80
CA LYS A 43 -10.54 -41.31 -43.16
C LYS A 43 -11.98 -40.82 -42.92
N GLU A 44 -12.93 -41.75 -42.96
CA GLU A 44 -14.40 -41.54 -42.94
C GLU A 44 -14.99 -40.84 -41.70
N LYS A 45 -14.16 -40.39 -40.73
CA LYS A 45 -14.57 -39.67 -39.51
C LYS A 45 -13.51 -38.67 -39.02
N SER A 46 -12.54 -38.31 -39.86
CA SER A 46 -11.54 -37.29 -39.53
C SER A 46 -12.10 -35.90 -39.81
N LEU A 47 -11.77 -34.94 -38.95
CA LEU A 47 -11.86 -33.50 -39.25
C LEU A 47 -10.50 -33.05 -39.77
N SER A 48 -10.46 -31.89 -40.44
CA SER A 48 -9.18 -31.35 -40.89
C SER A 48 -8.29 -30.90 -39.75
N MET A 49 -6.99 -30.99 -39.98
CA MET A 49 -5.98 -30.50 -39.05
C MET A 49 -6.10 -28.98 -38.86
N GLU A 50 -6.49 -28.25 -39.91
CA GLU A 50 -6.73 -26.81 -39.86
C GLU A 50 -7.86 -26.44 -38.90
N LEU A 51 -8.95 -27.22 -38.92
CA LEU A 51 -10.08 -27.05 -38.00
C LEU A 51 -9.68 -27.33 -36.54
N ILE A 52 -8.90 -28.40 -36.29
CA ILE A 52 -8.36 -28.69 -34.95
C ILE A 52 -7.43 -27.55 -34.49
N SER A 53 -6.60 -27.00 -35.39
CA SER A 53 -5.73 -25.86 -35.11
C SER A 53 -6.55 -24.64 -34.68
N LYS A 54 -7.58 -24.29 -35.46
CA LYS A 54 -8.44 -23.13 -35.18
C LYS A 54 -9.16 -23.25 -33.83
N ALA A 55 -9.68 -24.43 -33.51
CA ALA A 55 -10.29 -24.70 -32.20
C ALA A 55 -9.29 -24.50 -31.06
N THR A 56 -8.05 -24.97 -31.25
CA THR A 56 -7.00 -24.91 -30.24
C THR A 56 -6.52 -23.47 -30.03
N GLU A 57 -6.38 -22.69 -31.11
CA GLU A 57 -6.05 -21.26 -31.05
C GLU A 57 -7.11 -20.45 -30.31
N GLU A 58 -8.39 -20.70 -30.56
CA GLU A 58 -9.50 -20.05 -29.86
C GLU A 58 -9.48 -20.40 -28.37
N ILE A 59 -9.30 -21.68 -28.02
CA ILE A 59 -9.15 -22.12 -26.63
C ILE A 59 -7.99 -21.38 -25.95
N ASN A 60 -6.81 -21.33 -26.58
CA ASN A 60 -5.64 -20.66 -26.01
C ASN A 60 -5.89 -19.16 -25.78
N THR A 61 -6.58 -18.51 -26.72
CA THR A 61 -6.95 -17.09 -26.64
C THR A 61 -7.92 -16.84 -25.49
N LEU A 62 -8.97 -17.66 -25.38
CA LEU A 62 -9.97 -17.57 -24.32
C LEU A 62 -9.37 -17.89 -22.94
N GLU A 63 -8.45 -18.85 -22.84
CA GLU A 63 -7.74 -19.18 -21.60
C GLU A 63 -6.82 -18.05 -21.15
N ALA A 64 -6.02 -17.48 -22.06
CA ALA A 64 -5.18 -16.32 -21.76
C ALA A 64 -6.02 -15.13 -21.28
N SER A 65 -7.15 -14.88 -21.94
CA SER A 65 -8.13 -13.86 -21.54
C SER A 65 -8.74 -14.16 -20.17
N MET A 66 -9.09 -15.43 -19.89
CA MET A 66 -9.61 -15.86 -18.59
C MET A 66 -8.60 -15.60 -17.47
N VAL A 67 -7.34 -16.00 -17.64
CA VAL A 67 -6.28 -15.76 -16.65
C VAL A 67 -6.07 -14.27 -16.44
N ALA A 68 -6.07 -13.46 -17.50
CA ALA A 68 -5.96 -12.01 -17.40
C ALA A 68 -7.13 -11.39 -16.60
N LYS A 69 -8.37 -11.84 -16.86
CA LYS A 69 -9.58 -11.39 -16.14
C LYS A 69 -9.51 -11.77 -14.66
N GLN A 70 -9.10 -13.01 -14.35
CA GLN A 70 -8.92 -13.47 -12.98
C GLN A 70 -7.84 -12.67 -12.25
N LYS A 71 -6.68 -12.44 -12.88
CA LYS A 71 -5.60 -11.58 -12.34
C LYS A 71 -6.11 -10.17 -12.04
N LYS A 72 -6.85 -9.55 -12.96
CA LYS A 72 -7.46 -8.23 -12.75
C LYS A 72 -8.44 -8.23 -11.57
N MET A 73 -9.30 -9.25 -11.47
CA MET A 73 -10.23 -9.40 -10.35
C MET A 73 -9.53 -9.60 -9.00
N TYR A 74 -8.44 -10.37 -8.97
CA TYR A 74 -7.60 -10.58 -7.80
C TYR A 74 -6.99 -9.25 -7.34
N LEU A 75 -6.35 -8.50 -8.25
CA LEU A 75 -5.74 -7.20 -7.95
C LEU A 75 -6.76 -6.21 -7.40
N GLY A 76 -7.94 -6.12 -8.01
CA GLY A 76 -9.01 -5.23 -7.53
C GLY A 76 -9.48 -5.59 -6.11
N LYS A 77 -9.58 -6.88 -5.78
CA LYS A 77 -9.94 -7.32 -4.41
C LYS A 77 -8.81 -7.11 -3.41
N LYS A 78 -7.57 -7.36 -3.82
CA LYS A 78 -6.38 -7.09 -3.01
C LYS A 78 -6.30 -5.61 -2.64
N GLN A 79 -6.49 -4.71 -3.60
CA GLN A 79 -6.53 -3.28 -3.34
C GLN A 79 -7.69 -2.89 -2.42
N LYS A 80 -8.88 -3.48 -2.63
CA LYS A 80 -10.02 -3.27 -1.73
C LYS A 80 -9.75 -3.71 -0.30
N LEU A 81 -9.12 -4.88 -0.12
CA LEU A 81 -8.75 -5.37 1.21
C LEU A 81 -7.75 -4.40 1.87
N LEU A 82 -6.71 -3.98 1.14
CA LEU A 82 -5.71 -3.05 1.66
C LEU A 82 -6.32 -1.71 2.12
N LYS A 83 -7.24 -1.13 1.32
CA LYS A 83 -7.97 0.08 1.72
C LYS A 83 -8.78 -0.12 2.99
N LEU A 84 -9.50 -1.23 3.10
CA LEU A 84 -10.29 -1.53 4.31
C LEU A 84 -9.39 -1.69 5.55
N LEU A 85 -8.21 -2.30 5.39
CA LEU A 85 -7.25 -2.45 6.48
C LEU A 85 -6.70 -1.09 6.91
N GLU A 86 -6.31 -0.24 5.96
CA GLU A 86 -5.84 1.12 6.19
C GLU A 86 -6.90 1.98 6.91
N GLU A 87 -8.14 1.98 6.42
CA GLU A 87 -9.27 2.71 7.02
C GLU A 87 -9.62 2.26 8.45
N THR A 88 -9.12 1.10 8.88
CA THR A 88 -9.43 0.53 10.21
C THR A 88 -8.20 0.36 11.08
N HIS A 89 -7.07 0.95 10.69
CA HIS A 89 -5.81 0.85 11.40
C HIS A 89 -5.41 -0.61 11.70
N MET A 90 -5.74 -1.49 10.77
CA MET A 90 -5.36 -2.90 10.76
C MET A 90 -4.17 -3.11 9.84
N VAL A 91 -3.26 -3.98 10.23
CA VAL A 91 -2.13 -4.35 9.38
C VAL A 91 -2.41 -5.66 8.65
N PRO A 92 -1.86 -5.88 7.45
CA PRO A 92 -2.04 -7.13 6.71
C PRO A 92 -1.71 -8.40 7.53
N ALA A 93 -0.75 -8.30 8.44
CA ALA A 93 -0.37 -9.39 9.34
C ALA A 93 -1.53 -9.85 10.26
N ASP A 94 -2.43 -8.95 10.67
CA ASP A 94 -3.59 -9.27 11.51
C ASP A 94 -4.54 -10.25 10.81
N MET A 95 -4.57 -10.20 9.47
CA MET A 95 -5.38 -11.08 8.62
C MET A 95 -4.56 -12.23 8.02
N LYS A 96 -3.31 -12.43 8.47
CA LYS A 96 -2.36 -13.38 7.86
C LYS A 96 -2.21 -13.17 6.34
N PHE A 97 -2.37 -11.93 5.90
CA PHE A 97 -2.33 -11.55 4.51
C PHE A 97 -0.95 -10.99 4.16
N ASP A 98 -0.29 -11.58 3.17
CA ASP A 98 0.96 -11.04 2.62
C ASP A 98 0.67 -10.30 1.30
N PRO A 99 0.75 -8.96 1.28
CA PRO A 99 0.52 -8.18 0.06
C PRO A 99 1.66 -8.31 -0.96
N LYS A 100 2.83 -8.87 -0.61
CA LYS A 100 3.95 -9.05 -1.54
C LYS A 100 3.99 -10.43 -2.17
N LYS A 101 3.21 -11.38 -1.64
CA LYS A 101 3.12 -12.74 -2.18
C LYS A 101 2.69 -12.71 -3.66
N LYS A 102 3.46 -13.39 -4.50
CA LYS A 102 3.08 -13.67 -5.89
C LYS A 102 2.04 -14.78 -5.90
N GLU A 103 0.98 -14.57 -6.66
CA GLU A 103 -0.12 -15.52 -6.77
C GLU A 103 -0.17 -16.11 -8.17
N SER A 104 -0.34 -17.43 -8.22
CA SER A 104 -0.48 -18.21 -9.46
C SER A 104 -1.85 -18.86 -9.57
N ASP A 105 -2.49 -19.17 -8.44
CA ASP A 105 -3.86 -19.72 -8.40
C ASP A 105 -4.86 -18.61 -8.08
N PHE A 106 -5.20 -17.83 -9.13
CA PHE A 106 -6.14 -16.72 -8.98
C PHE A 106 -7.54 -17.14 -8.50
N PRO A 107 -8.16 -18.24 -8.97
CA PRO A 107 -9.47 -18.67 -8.48
C PRO A 107 -9.50 -18.86 -6.96
N LYS A 108 -8.54 -19.60 -6.41
CA LYS A 108 -8.45 -19.83 -4.97
C LYS A 108 -8.19 -18.53 -4.21
N ALA A 109 -7.21 -17.75 -4.66
CA ALA A 109 -6.85 -16.50 -4.00
C ALA A 109 -7.98 -15.45 -4.03
N ILE A 110 -8.80 -15.42 -5.08
CA ILE A 110 -10.00 -14.57 -5.14
C ILE A 110 -11.00 -15.00 -4.07
N SER A 111 -11.17 -16.31 -3.86
CA SER A 111 -12.07 -16.84 -2.83
C SER A 111 -11.56 -16.46 -1.43
N ASP A 112 -10.28 -16.68 -1.16
CA ASP A 112 -9.64 -16.36 0.11
C ASP A 112 -9.75 -14.85 0.41
N LEU A 113 -9.50 -13.99 -0.58
CA LEU A 113 -9.69 -12.54 -0.44
C LEU A 113 -11.15 -12.16 -0.14
N LYS A 114 -12.14 -12.84 -0.72
CA LYS A 114 -13.55 -12.58 -0.40
C LYS A 114 -13.86 -12.91 1.06
N ILE A 115 -13.30 -14.01 1.58
CA ILE A 115 -13.47 -14.41 2.98
C ILE A 115 -12.81 -13.38 3.90
N MET A 116 -11.55 -13.01 3.63
CA MET A 116 -10.84 -11.98 4.40
C MET A 116 -11.58 -10.64 4.39
N ILE A 117 -12.06 -10.17 3.23
CA ILE A 117 -12.83 -8.91 3.16
C ILE A 117 -14.09 -8.98 4.03
N LYS A 118 -14.78 -10.13 4.07
CA LYS A 118 -15.95 -10.31 4.95
C LYS A 118 -15.54 -10.27 6.42
N GLN A 119 -14.44 -10.92 6.79
CA GLN A 119 -13.93 -10.92 8.16
C GLN A 119 -13.53 -9.52 8.62
N VAL A 120 -12.76 -8.78 7.81
CA VAL A 120 -12.40 -7.39 8.11
C VAL A 120 -13.67 -6.58 8.34
N LYS A 121 -14.66 -6.64 7.45
CA LYS A 121 -15.93 -5.90 7.59
C LYS A 121 -16.66 -6.14 8.91
N VAL A 122 -16.62 -7.36 9.45
CA VAL A 122 -17.18 -7.65 10.77
C VAL A 122 -16.38 -6.93 11.86
N GLN A 123 -15.04 -7.03 11.80
CA GLN A 123 -14.17 -6.33 12.75
C GLN A 123 -14.30 -4.80 12.66
N ILE A 124 -14.57 -4.21 11.49
CA ILE A 124 -14.82 -2.76 11.37
C ILE A 124 -15.97 -2.34 12.30
N LEU A 125 -17.06 -3.11 12.32
CA LEU A 125 -18.23 -2.77 13.11
C LEU A 125 -17.96 -2.82 14.62
N GLU A 126 -17.16 -3.79 15.05
CA GLU A 126 -16.74 -3.98 16.44
C GLU A 126 -15.77 -2.89 16.88
N ARG A 127 -14.90 -2.43 15.97
CA ARG A 127 -13.75 -1.58 16.28
C ARG A 127 -13.95 -0.10 15.96
N LYS A 128 -15.08 0.28 15.34
CA LYS A 128 -15.33 1.65 14.86
C LYS A 128 -15.21 2.73 15.95
N ASP A 129 -15.73 2.48 17.14
CA ASP A 129 -15.83 3.54 18.18
C ASP A 129 -14.45 3.86 18.75
N ILE A 130 -13.66 2.82 19.03
CA ILE A 130 -12.30 2.97 19.54
C ILE A 130 -11.36 3.58 18.49
N VAL A 131 -11.45 3.17 17.21
CA VAL A 131 -10.67 3.78 16.11
C VAL A 131 -10.98 5.26 15.99
N MET A 132 -12.27 5.62 15.86
CA MET A 132 -12.73 7.00 15.74
C MET A 132 -12.25 7.87 16.91
N ARG A 133 -12.25 7.35 18.14
CA ARG A 133 -11.80 8.10 19.32
C ARG A 133 -10.30 8.29 19.38
N ILE A 134 -9.51 7.31 18.92
CA ILE A 134 -8.06 7.45 18.79
C ILE A 134 -7.74 8.53 17.75
N GLU A 135 -8.35 8.45 16.57
CA GLU A 135 -8.17 9.44 15.50
C GLU A 135 -8.57 10.85 15.97
N LEU A 136 -9.71 10.98 16.66
CA LEU A 136 -10.17 12.27 17.20
C LEU A 136 -9.19 12.84 18.22
N LEU A 137 -8.63 12.00 19.09
CA LEU A 137 -7.62 12.41 20.06
C LEU A 137 -6.33 12.86 19.35
N GLN A 138 -5.83 12.08 18.38
CA GLN A 138 -4.66 12.43 17.58
C GLN A 138 -4.87 13.77 16.86
N HIS A 139 -6.02 13.96 16.23
CA HIS A 139 -6.39 15.21 15.59
C HIS A 139 -6.41 16.38 16.60
N ALA A 140 -6.95 16.15 17.80
CA ALA A 140 -7.00 17.19 18.84
C ALA A 140 -5.61 17.61 19.32
N VAL A 141 -4.70 16.65 19.47
CA VAL A 141 -3.30 16.92 19.86
C VAL A 141 -2.54 17.60 18.73
N ASN A 142 -2.62 17.08 17.51
CA ASN A 142 -1.88 17.60 16.35
C ASN A 142 -2.32 19.02 15.96
N ASN A 143 -3.60 19.33 16.08
CA ASN A 143 -4.15 20.66 15.76
C ASN A 143 -4.23 21.60 16.96
N SER A 144 -3.58 21.27 18.08
CA SER A 144 -3.52 22.12 19.28
C SER A 144 -4.91 22.58 19.76
N LEU A 145 -5.92 21.71 19.70
CA LEU A 145 -7.19 21.97 20.35
C LEU A 145 -6.98 22.16 21.87
N SER A 146 -7.95 22.80 22.53
CA SER A 146 -7.88 23.08 23.96
C SER A 146 -7.42 21.87 24.78
N VAL A 147 -6.43 22.06 25.65
CA VAL A 147 -5.85 21.03 26.54
C VAL A 147 -6.95 20.27 27.29
N LYS A 148 -7.97 20.99 27.78
CA LYS A 148 -9.12 20.40 28.48
C LYS A 148 -9.90 19.41 27.61
N THR A 149 -10.03 19.69 26.31
CA THR A 149 -10.73 18.82 25.35
C THR A 149 -9.94 17.53 25.13
N SER A 150 -8.64 17.65 24.89
CA SER A 150 -7.74 16.51 24.68
C SER A 150 -7.64 15.63 25.92
N GLU A 151 -7.57 16.22 27.12
CA GLU A 151 -7.58 15.47 28.40
C GLU A 151 -8.88 14.71 28.63
N ARG A 152 -10.03 15.31 28.28
CA ARG A 152 -11.34 14.65 28.38
C ARG A 152 -11.43 13.45 27.44
N LEU A 153 -10.96 13.59 26.19
CA LEU A 153 -10.92 12.52 25.21
C LEU A 153 -10.00 11.38 25.67
N LEU A 154 -8.79 11.71 26.15
CA LEU A 154 -7.83 10.74 26.68
C LEU A 154 -8.42 9.93 27.84
N ARG A 155 -9.08 10.59 28.80
CA ARG A 155 -9.72 9.91 29.93
C ARG A 155 -10.84 8.97 29.49
N SER A 156 -11.69 9.42 28.55
CA SER A 156 -12.74 8.58 27.99
C SER A 156 -12.18 7.34 27.29
N LEU A 157 -11.10 7.49 26.54
CA LEU A 157 -10.49 6.41 25.78
C LEU A 157 -9.81 5.38 26.71
N LYS A 158 -9.09 5.84 27.75
CA LYS A 158 -8.49 4.95 28.76
C LYS A 158 -9.54 4.06 29.44
N ASN A 159 -10.70 4.63 29.80
CA ASN A 159 -11.77 3.85 30.43
C ASN A 159 -12.33 2.75 29.52
N MET A 160 -12.46 3.03 28.22
CA MET A 160 -12.94 2.05 27.24
C MET A 160 -11.95 0.89 27.04
N VAL A 161 -10.66 1.21 26.89
CA VAL A 161 -9.61 0.19 26.66
C VAL A 161 -9.43 -0.75 27.84
N VAL A 162 -9.71 -0.29 29.06
CA VAL A 162 -9.71 -1.15 30.24
C VAL A 162 -10.81 -2.22 30.17
N LEU A 163 -11.92 -1.94 29.48
CA LEU A 163 -13.08 -2.84 29.38
C LEU A 163 -13.00 -3.80 28.20
N GLU A 164 -12.38 -3.41 27.08
CA GLU A 164 -12.46 -4.14 25.80
C GLU A 164 -11.28 -5.10 25.51
N GLY A 165 -10.31 -5.24 26.41
CA GLY A 165 -9.21 -6.21 26.26
C GLY A 165 -8.05 -5.71 25.39
N THR A 166 -7.36 -6.63 24.70
CA THR A 166 -6.16 -6.32 23.90
C THR A 166 -6.55 -5.98 22.47
N PHE A 167 -6.22 -4.76 22.03
CA PHE A 167 -6.55 -4.24 20.69
C PHE A 167 -5.28 -3.72 20.01
N LEU A 168 -5.10 -4.02 18.72
CA LEU A 168 -3.97 -3.52 17.93
C LEU A 168 -4.38 -2.35 17.03
N PHE A 169 -3.68 -1.23 17.05
CA PHE A 169 -3.86 -0.08 16.17
C PHE A 169 -2.55 0.19 15.44
N ASP A 170 -2.56 0.11 14.12
CA ASP A 170 -1.37 0.15 13.26
C ASP A 170 -0.28 -0.85 13.68
N GLY A 171 -0.71 -2.04 14.12
CA GLY A 171 0.18 -3.12 14.58
C GLY A 171 0.77 -2.92 15.98
N LYS A 172 0.41 -1.84 16.70
CA LYS A 172 0.79 -1.61 18.10
C LYS A 172 -0.38 -1.86 19.04
N ASP A 173 -0.13 -2.32 20.26
CA ASP A 173 -1.18 -2.34 21.30
C ASP A 173 -1.71 -0.92 21.54
N VAL A 174 -3.03 -0.74 21.57
CA VAL A 174 -3.66 0.57 21.81
C VAL A 174 -3.22 1.21 23.11
N LYS A 175 -2.92 0.44 24.15
CA LYS A 175 -2.37 0.99 25.40
C LYS A 175 -1.04 1.70 25.16
N VAL A 176 -0.21 1.17 24.26
CA VAL A 176 1.05 1.80 23.85
C VAL A 176 0.76 3.08 23.07
N VAL A 177 -0.16 3.04 22.10
CA VAL A 177 -0.55 4.21 21.30
C VAL A 177 -1.09 5.34 22.18
N ILE A 178 -1.96 5.04 23.15
CA ILE A 178 -2.52 6.02 24.08
C ILE A 178 -1.43 6.65 24.95
N ASN A 179 -0.48 5.86 25.43
CA ASN A 179 0.62 6.36 26.24
C ASN A 179 1.58 7.25 25.43
N GLU A 180 1.81 6.92 24.15
CA GLU A 180 2.58 7.76 23.22
C GLU A 180 1.89 9.13 23.05
N ILE A 181 0.57 9.14 22.80
CA ILE A 181 -0.20 10.39 22.66
C ILE A 181 -0.20 11.21 23.96
N GLU A 182 -0.40 10.56 25.12
CA GLU A 182 -0.35 11.25 26.41
C GLU A 182 1.03 11.87 26.70
N TYR A 183 2.11 11.22 26.26
CA TYR A 183 3.46 11.77 26.38
C TYR A 183 3.65 13.01 25.48
N GLU A 184 3.07 13.02 24.29
CA GLU A 184 3.11 14.17 23.38
C GLU A 184 2.34 15.37 23.93
N MET A 185 1.23 15.14 24.63
CA MET A 185 0.45 16.19 25.30
C MET A 185 1.20 16.91 26.42
N LYS A 186 2.27 16.32 26.99
CA LYS A 186 3.04 16.96 28.07
C LYS A 186 3.94 18.06 27.52
N PRO A 187 3.98 19.25 28.15
CA PRO A 187 4.89 20.31 27.74
C PRO A 187 6.35 19.85 27.84
N ALA A 188 7.21 20.35 26.95
CA ALA A 188 8.62 19.93 26.89
C ALA A 188 9.38 20.12 28.22
N SER A 189 8.91 21.04 29.07
CA SER A 189 9.46 21.32 30.41
C SER A 189 9.22 20.21 31.44
N THR A 190 8.24 19.32 31.24
CA THR A 190 7.91 18.22 32.16
C THR A 190 8.30 16.84 31.65
N LYS A 191 8.91 16.76 30.45
CA LYS A 191 9.44 15.51 29.92
C LYS A 191 10.73 15.14 30.68
N PRO A 192 10.83 13.93 31.27
CA PRO A 192 12.05 13.52 31.97
C PRO A 192 13.24 13.52 31.02
N ALA A 193 14.35 14.12 31.45
CA ALA A 193 15.58 14.15 30.67
C ALA A 193 16.01 12.71 30.34
N LEU A 194 16.23 12.42 29.05
CA LEU A 194 16.72 11.11 28.61
C LEU A 194 17.98 10.73 29.41
N PRO A 195 18.12 9.46 29.85
CA PRO A 195 19.32 9.01 30.55
C PRO A 195 20.56 9.27 29.69
N VAL A 196 21.63 9.78 30.32
CA VAL A 196 22.84 10.34 29.67
C VAL A 196 23.41 9.44 28.57
N LYS A 197 23.31 8.11 28.72
CA LYS A 197 23.73 7.13 27.71
C LYS A 197 22.97 7.24 26.37
N LYS A 198 21.66 7.51 26.39
CA LYS A 198 20.83 7.72 25.18
C LYS A 198 21.05 9.10 24.55
N ARG A 199 21.43 10.11 25.35
CA ARG A 199 21.79 11.45 24.87
C ARG A 199 23.06 11.44 24.02
N MET A 200 24.07 10.67 24.45
CA MET A 200 25.33 10.53 23.70
C MET A 200 25.13 9.81 22.36
N SER A 201 24.32 8.75 22.33
CA SER A 201 24.01 8.03 21.09
C SER A 201 23.21 8.88 20.10
N ALA A 202 22.21 9.64 20.56
CA ALA A 202 21.44 10.53 19.71
C ALA A 202 22.30 11.67 19.12
N ARG A 203 23.21 12.23 19.93
CA ARG A 203 24.15 13.28 19.51
C ARG A 203 25.19 12.76 18.50
N LEU A 204 25.57 11.48 18.58
CA LEU A 204 26.45 10.83 17.60
C LEU A 204 25.74 10.60 16.26
N THR A 205 24.46 10.23 16.25
CA THR A 205 23.67 10.15 15.01
C THR A 205 23.46 11.52 14.37
N GLU A 206 23.12 12.55 15.16
CA GLU A 206 22.95 13.92 14.63
C GLU A 206 24.24 14.51 14.05
N LEU A 207 25.41 14.15 14.58
CA LEU A 207 26.71 14.56 14.01
C LEU A 207 27.01 13.83 12.70
N ARG A 208 26.64 12.54 12.60
CA ARG A 208 26.82 11.74 11.39
C ARG A 208 25.93 12.21 10.24
N ASP A 209 24.70 12.59 10.55
CA ASP A 209 23.73 13.08 9.57
C ASP A 209 24.11 14.49 9.07
N LYS A 210 24.79 15.30 9.91
CA LYS A 210 25.36 16.60 9.50
C LYS A 210 26.61 16.49 8.64
N GLU A 211 27.46 15.49 8.87
CA GLU A 211 28.60 15.21 7.99
C GLU A 211 28.16 14.68 6.61
N GLN A 212 27.02 14.01 6.53
CA GLN A 212 26.46 13.51 5.26
C GLN A 212 25.59 14.53 4.50
N SER A 213 25.24 15.69 5.09
CA SER A 213 24.39 16.70 4.46
C SER A 213 25.15 17.89 3.84
N SER A 214 26.46 17.78 3.60
CA SER A 214 27.21 18.80 2.85
C SER A 214 27.24 18.42 1.36
N PRO A 215 26.50 19.09 0.47
CA PRO A 215 26.72 18.95 -0.97
C PRO A 215 28.08 19.55 -1.34
N ASP A 216 28.83 18.85 -2.20
CA ASP A 216 30.08 19.31 -2.82
C ASP A 216 29.92 20.73 -3.42
N LEU A 217 30.34 21.74 -2.67
CA LEU A 217 30.55 23.08 -3.20
C LEU A 217 31.97 23.15 -3.75
N PRO A 218 32.18 23.66 -4.98
CA PRO A 218 33.52 23.89 -5.48
C PRO A 218 34.24 24.90 -4.58
N PRO A 219 35.56 24.74 -4.36
CA PRO A 219 36.32 25.65 -3.51
C PRO A 219 36.25 27.08 -4.09
N PRO A 220 36.15 28.11 -3.24
CA PRO A 220 36.12 29.49 -3.71
C PRO A 220 37.42 29.83 -4.46
N PRO A 221 37.37 30.66 -5.51
CA PRO A 221 38.56 31.04 -6.25
C PRO A 221 39.50 31.81 -5.31
N TYR A 222 40.76 31.36 -5.25
CA TYR A 222 41.82 31.99 -4.47
C TYR A 222 41.90 33.49 -4.79
N PRO A 223 42.03 34.38 -3.79
CA PRO A 223 42.35 35.76 -4.06
C PRO A 223 43.78 35.83 -4.60
N SER A 224 43.89 36.14 -5.89
CA SER A 224 45.12 36.53 -6.55
C SER A 224 45.79 37.68 -5.79
N ARG A 225 47.08 37.48 -5.48
CA ARG A 225 47.97 38.53 -4.96
C ARG A 225 47.86 39.78 -5.84
N VAL A 226 47.26 40.83 -5.31
CA VAL A 226 47.53 42.20 -5.75
C VAL A 226 48.08 42.94 -4.55
N ARG A 227 49.36 43.24 -4.68
CA ARG A 227 50.16 44.06 -3.78
C ARG A 227 49.89 45.50 -4.22
N ASP A 228 49.14 46.26 -3.43
CA ASP A 228 49.23 47.71 -3.45
C ASP A 228 49.09 48.23 -2.04
N GLY A 229 50.16 48.88 -1.59
CA GLY A 229 50.19 49.55 -0.30
C GLY A 229 49.38 50.82 -0.36
N ASN A 230 48.68 51.13 0.72
CA ASN A 230 48.85 52.46 1.27
C ASN A 230 48.67 52.47 2.78
N ARG A 231 49.59 53.20 3.39
CA ARG A 231 49.80 53.38 4.81
C ARG A 231 49.02 54.62 5.20
N GLU A 232 47.99 54.50 6.03
CA GLU A 232 47.57 55.68 6.79
C GLU A 232 47.12 55.36 8.21
N ARG A 233 47.87 55.95 9.14
CA ARG A 233 47.64 56.04 10.58
C ARG A 233 46.49 57.03 10.83
N ARG A 234 45.71 56.79 11.88
CA ARG A 234 45.35 57.71 13.01
C ARG A 234 44.04 57.22 13.66
N LYS A 235 44.08 56.78 14.93
CA LYS A 235 43.92 57.53 16.20
C LYS A 235 42.44 57.78 16.58
N GLY A 236 42.07 57.29 17.77
CA GLY A 236 40.97 57.79 18.63
C GLY A 236 39.57 57.56 18.06
N VAL A 237 38.50 57.43 18.82
CA VAL A 237 38.12 58.19 20.02
C VAL A 237 37.18 57.32 20.86
N TRP A 238 37.31 57.47 22.17
CA TRP A 238 36.48 56.92 23.22
C TRP A 238 35.07 57.52 23.20
N GLY A 239 34.05 56.72 23.55
CA GLY A 239 32.71 57.24 23.82
C GLY A 239 31.90 56.27 24.68
N LYS A 240 32.00 56.42 26.00
CA LYS A 240 31.05 55.89 26.98
C LYS A 240 29.80 56.79 27.00
N GLU A 241 28.61 56.19 27.10
CA GLU A 241 27.40 56.74 27.75
C GLU A 241 26.38 55.59 27.73
N SER A 242 26.07 54.85 28.80
CA SER A 242 25.60 55.18 30.16
C SER A 242 24.21 55.83 30.19
N LYS A 243 23.21 54.95 30.37
CA LYS A 243 21.90 55.12 31.04
C LYS A 243 21.39 56.55 31.29
N ARG A 244 20.16 56.81 30.82
CA ARG A 244 18.98 56.97 31.67
C ARG A 244 17.72 56.66 30.89
#